data_AF-A0A9N9P4J7-F1
#
_entry.id   AF-A0A9N9P4J7-F1
#
_cell.length_a   1.000
_cell.length_b   1.000
_cell.length_c   1.000
_cell.angle_alpha   90.00
_cell.angle_beta   90.00
_cell.angle_gamma   90.00
#
_symmetry.space_group_name_H-M   'P 1'
#
loop_
_entity.id
_entity.type
_entity.pdbx_description
1 polymer ?
#
loop_
_entity_poly.entity_id
_entity_poly.type
_entity_poly.pdbx_seq_one_letter_code
_entity_poly.pdbx_strand_id
1 'polypeptide(L)'
;FCEISNITIEEIARSCSNLKYLNLRGCYKVSKEAVDQLISLNPNIYVENFVCTITPPNLIGAVRNYLIQPNVANNRILARRLQRLNLRLYSDPWLTRSTVR
;
A
#
# COMPACT_ATOMS: atom_id res chain seq x y z
N PHE A 1 1.13 1.22 24.55
CA PHE A 1 -0.11 1.39 23.76
C PHE A 1 0.06 2.66 22.94
N CYS A 2 -0.26 2.66 21.63
CA CYS A 2 -0.21 3.88 20.83
C CYS A 2 -1.52 4.66 21.02
N GLU A 3 -1.43 5.95 21.38
CA GLU A 3 -2.59 6.85 21.57
C GLU A 3 -2.91 7.69 20.33
N ILE A 4 -2.20 7.48 19.22
CA ILE A 4 -2.48 8.16 17.96
C ILE A 4 -3.87 7.78 17.46
N SER A 5 -4.64 8.82 17.11
CA SER A 5 -6.02 8.73 16.62
C SER A 5 -6.13 9.33 15.22
N ASN A 6 -7.29 9.15 14.58
CA ASN A 6 -7.60 9.79 13.29
C ASN A 6 -7.43 11.31 13.34
N ILE A 7 -7.86 11.95 14.43
CA ILE A 7 -7.74 13.40 14.63
C ILE A 7 -6.26 13.82 14.58
N THR A 8 -5.38 13.03 15.20
CA THR A 8 -3.94 13.29 15.19
C THR A 8 -3.36 13.20 13.78
N ILE A 9 -3.81 12.22 12.98
CA ILE A 9 -3.37 12.06 11.58
C ILE A 9 -3.86 13.21 10.71
N GLU A 10 -5.10 13.66 10.89
CA GLU A 10 -5.65 14.82 10.18
C GLU A 10 -4.85 16.10 10.49
N GLU A 11 -4.48 16.30 11.74
CA GLU A 11 -3.69 17.47 12.13
C GLU A 11 -2.28 17.42 11.53
N ILE A 12 -1.63 16.24 11.53
CA ILE A 12 -0.34 16.03 10.84
C ILE A 12 -0.48 16.35 9.35
N ALA A 13 -1.55 15.90 8.70
CA ALA A 13 -1.78 16.15 7.28
C ALA A 13 -1.93 17.65 6.99
N ARG A 14 -2.53 18.43 7.89
CA ARG A 14 -2.69 19.88 7.74
C ARG A 14 -1.44 20.67 8.09
N SER A 15 -0.75 20.31 9.16
CA SER A 15 0.37 21.11 9.70
C SER A 15 1.73 20.75 9.08
N CYS A 16 1.90 19.51 8.62
CA CYS A 16 3.21 18.98 8.25
C CYS A 16 3.33 18.66 6.75
N SER A 17 3.18 19.66 5.89
CA SER A 17 3.24 19.51 4.42
C SER A 17 4.57 18.96 3.87
N ASN A 18 5.66 19.06 4.63
CA ASN A 18 6.98 18.54 4.26
C ASN A 18 7.31 17.17 4.88
N LEU A 19 6.35 16.55 5.59
CA LEU A 19 6.57 15.25 6.21
C LEU A 19 6.78 14.18 5.13
N LYS A 20 7.94 13.51 5.18
CA LYS A 20 8.32 12.48 4.20
C LYS A 20 8.07 11.05 4.68
N TYR A 21 7.96 10.85 5.98
CA TYR A 21 7.88 9.51 6.58
C TYR A 21 7.03 9.52 7.84
N LEU A 22 6.15 8.53 7.97
CA LEU A 22 5.36 8.28 9.17
C LEU A 22 5.27 6.77 9.43
N ASN A 23 5.62 6.35 10.64
CA ASN A 23 5.52 4.94 11.06
C ASN A 23 4.34 4.77 12.03
N LEU A 24 3.40 3.89 11.71
CA LEU A 24 2.19 3.64 12.49
C LEU A 24 2.22 2.30 13.26
N ARG A 25 3.42 1.78 13.55
CA ARG A 25 3.57 0.51 14.30
C ARG A 25 2.85 0.59 15.65
N GLY A 26 1.91 -0.33 15.85
CA GLY A 26 1.14 -0.41 17.09
C GLY A 26 -0.02 0.58 17.20
N CYS A 27 -0.27 1.40 16.16
CA CYS A 27 -1.35 2.38 16.12
C CYS A 27 -2.61 1.81 15.48
N TYR A 28 -3.24 0.86 16.18
CA TYR A 28 -4.41 0.11 15.71
C TYR A 28 -5.72 0.91 15.66
N LYS A 29 -5.74 2.11 16.26
CA LYS A 29 -6.92 2.99 16.28
C LYS A 29 -7.02 3.90 15.06
N VAL A 30 -5.98 3.95 14.23
CA VAL A 30 -5.94 4.77 13.02
C VAL A 30 -6.70 4.05 11.91
N SER A 31 -7.67 4.73 11.30
CA SER A 31 -8.48 4.19 10.21
C SER A 31 -7.85 4.44 8.83
N LYS A 32 -8.30 3.67 7.84
CA LYS A 32 -7.85 3.81 6.45
C LYS A 32 -8.18 5.18 5.89
N GLU A 33 -9.34 5.72 6.22
CA GLU A 33 -9.81 7.02 5.75
C GLU A 33 -8.89 8.16 6.23
N ALA A 34 -8.38 8.08 7.46
CA ALA A 34 -7.45 9.06 7.98
C ALA A 34 -6.09 9.01 7.24
N VAL A 35 -5.60 7.81 6.93
CA VAL A 35 -4.35 7.63 6.17
C VAL A 35 -4.53 8.05 4.70
N ASP A 36 -5.66 7.74 4.08
CA ASP A 36 -5.98 8.17 2.71
C ASP A 36 -6.02 9.72 2.63
N GLN A 37 -6.59 10.38 3.64
CA GLN A 37 -6.56 11.85 3.74
C GLN A 37 -5.14 12.40 3.90
N LEU A 38 -4.32 11.78 4.76
CA LEU A 38 -2.91 12.16 4.93
C LEU A 38 -2.14 12.09 3.61
N ILE A 39 -2.30 11.02 2.84
CA ILE A 39 -1.63 10.84 1.55
C ILE A 39 -2.15 11.85 0.51
N SER A 40 -3.46 12.16 0.53
CA SER A 40 -4.07 13.14 -0.36
C SER A 40 -3.50 14.56 -0.15
N LEU A 41 -3.30 14.96 1.11
CA LEU A 41 -2.76 16.27 1.46
C LEU A 41 -1.23 16.33 1.31
N ASN A 42 -0.54 15.22 1.58
CA ASN A 42 0.92 15.14 1.58
C ASN A 42 1.39 14.05 0.59
N PRO A 43 1.32 14.29 -0.74
CA PRO A 43 1.53 13.24 -1.75
C PRO A 43 2.94 12.64 -1.78
N ASN A 44 3.93 13.28 -1.13
CA ASN A 44 5.31 12.79 -1.04
C ASN A 44 5.59 12.00 0.25
N ILE A 45 4.58 11.73 1.08
CA ILE A 45 4.75 11.01 2.34
C ILE A 45 4.81 9.50 2.14
N TYR A 46 5.68 8.84 2.90
CA TYR A 46 5.73 7.39 3.01
C TYR A 46 5.18 6.94 4.37
N VAL A 47 4.16 6.09 4.37
CA VAL A 47 3.54 5.56 5.59
C VAL A 47 3.86 4.08 5.76
N GLU A 48 4.47 3.70 6.87
CA GLU A 48 4.87 2.32 7.17
C GLU A 48 4.06 1.73 8.34
N ASN A 49 3.99 0.40 8.41
CA ASN A 49 3.31 -0.36 9.47
C ASN A 49 1.82 -0.02 9.61
N PHE A 50 1.24 0.53 8.55
CA PHE A 50 -0.20 0.65 8.39
C PHE A 50 -0.69 -0.56 7.59
N VAL A 51 -1.28 -1.53 8.27
CA VAL A 51 -1.94 -2.65 7.60
C VAL A 51 -3.28 -2.12 7.10
N CYS A 52 -3.28 -1.54 5.90
CA CYS A 52 -4.50 -1.61 5.11
C CYS A 52 -4.79 -3.11 4.94
N THR A 53 -6.00 -3.56 5.24
CA THR A 53 -6.51 -4.83 4.69
C THR A 53 -6.60 -4.71 3.17
N ILE A 54 -5.47 -4.54 2.48
CA ILE A 54 -5.30 -4.73 1.06
C ILE A 54 -4.74 -6.14 0.93
N THR A 55 -5.57 -7.10 1.27
CA THR A 55 -5.76 -8.15 0.30
C THR A 55 -7.12 -7.83 -0.29
N PRO A 56 -7.23 -7.43 -1.57
CA PRO A 56 -8.52 -7.59 -2.22
C PRO A 56 -8.91 -9.05 -1.95
N PRO A 57 -10.09 -9.34 -1.39
CA PRO A 57 -10.59 -10.72 -1.27
C PRO A 57 -10.51 -11.47 -2.60
N ASN A 58 -10.44 -10.69 -3.69
CA ASN A 58 -10.30 -11.15 -5.06
C ASN A 58 -8.87 -11.39 -5.54
N LEU A 59 -7.79 -10.92 -4.91
CA LEU A 59 -6.44 -11.16 -5.44
C LEU A 59 -6.03 -12.61 -5.21
N ILE A 60 -6.16 -13.10 -3.96
CA ILE A 60 -5.93 -14.50 -3.64
C ILE A 60 -6.92 -15.37 -4.43
N GLY A 61 -8.20 -15.00 -4.46
CA GLY A 61 -9.23 -15.74 -5.20
C GLY A 61 -8.98 -15.79 -6.72
N ALA A 62 -8.58 -14.67 -7.33
CA ALA A 62 -8.26 -14.61 -8.76
C ALA A 62 -7.01 -15.41 -9.09
N VAL A 63 -5.99 -15.36 -8.24
CA VAL A 63 -4.78 -16.19 -8.41
C VAL A 63 -5.12 -17.68 -8.26
N ARG A 64 -5.92 -18.06 -7.25
CA ARG A 64 -6.35 -19.47 -7.04
C ARG A 64 -7.17 -20.00 -8.22
N ASN A 65 -8.20 -19.26 -8.64
CA ASN A 65 -9.07 -19.66 -9.75
C ASN A 65 -8.30 -19.74 -11.08
N TYR A 66 -7.24 -18.94 -11.24
CA TYR A 66 -6.39 -18.97 -12.42
C TYR A 66 -5.42 -20.16 -12.42
N LEU A 67 -4.78 -20.45 -11.28
CA LEU A 67 -3.84 -21.58 -11.14
C LEU A 67 -4.51 -22.95 -11.30
N ILE A 68 -5.83 -23.02 -11.06
CA ILE A 68 -6.62 -24.25 -11.18
C ILE A 68 -7.19 -24.43 -12.62
N GLN A 69 -7.10 -23.44 -13.51
CA GLN A 69 -7.61 -23.56 -14.89
C GLN A 69 -6.55 -24.06 -15.89
N PRO A 70 -6.75 -25.21 -16.55
CA PRO A 70 -5.85 -25.70 -17.59
C PRO A 70 -6.15 -25.01 -18.92
N ASN A 71 -5.49 -23.88 -19.20
CA ASN A 71 -5.56 -23.23 -20.51
C ASN A 71 -4.34 -22.31 -20.77
N VAL A 72 -3.53 -22.69 -21.75
CA VAL A 72 -2.27 -22.05 -22.21
C VAL A 72 -2.44 -20.58 -22.66
N ALA A 73 -3.65 -20.11 -22.97
CA ALA A 73 -3.91 -18.73 -23.43
C ALA A 73 -3.81 -17.68 -22.30
N ASN A 74 -3.91 -18.10 -21.05
CA ASN A 74 -4.07 -17.20 -19.91
C ASN A 74 -2.75 -16.45 -19.57
N ASN A 75 -1.60 -17.00 -19.97
CA ASN A 75 -0.28 -16.49 -19.59
C ASN A 75 0.13 -15.17 -20.24
N ARG A 76 -0.38 -14.76 -21.42
CA ARG A 76 0.03 -13.48 -22.04
C ARG A 76 -0.65 -12.26 -21.43
N ILE A 77 -1.94 -12.35 -21.13
CA ILE A 77 -2.71 -11.23 -20.57
C ILE A 77 -2.38 -11.09 -19.09
N LEU A 78 -2.25 -12.20 -18.36
CA LEU A 78 -1.81 -12.15 -16.97
C LEU A 78 -0.35 -11.73 -16.86
N ALA A 79 0.58 -12.21 -17.70
CA ALA A 79 1.95 -11.69 -17.70
C ALA A 79 1.98 -10.18 -17.96
N ARG A 80 1.15 -9.66 -18.86
CA ARG A 80 1.01 -8.20 -19.09
C ARG A 80 0.42 -7.46 -17.89
N ARG A 81 -0.58 -8.05 -17.20
CA ARG A 81 -1.21 -7.45 -16.01
C ARG A 81 -0.29 -7.52 -14.78
N LEU A 82 0.41 -8.63 -14.57
CA LEU A 82 1.45 -8.80 -13.57
C LEU A 82 2.64 -7.90 -13.87
N GLN A 83 3.07 -7.74 -15.13
CA GLN A 83 4.08 -6.75 -15.52
C GLN A 83 3.62 -5.33 -15.19
N ARG A 84 2.35 -4.99 -15.42
CA ARG A 84 1.79 -3.68 -15.03
C ARG A 84 1.75 -3.49 -13.51
N LEU A 85 1.44 -4.54 -12.75
CA LEU A 85 1.51 -4.50 -11.28
C LEU A 85 2.96 -4.42 -10.79
N ASN A 86 3.88 -5.14 -11.42
CA ASN A 86 5.32 -5.07 -11.14
C ASN A 86 5.86 -3.67 -11.44
N LEU A 87 5.46 -3.05 -12.56
CA LEU A 87 5.79 -1.65 -12.85
C LEU A 87 5.24 -0.69 -11.78
N ARG A 88 4.03 -0.94 -11.25
CA ARG A 88 3.48 -0.15 -10.13
C ARG A 88 4.24 -0.36 -8.82
N LEU A 89 4.75 -1.56 -8.56
CA LEU A 89 5.59 -1.88 -7.40
C LEU A 89 7.04 -1.36 -7.54
N TYR A 90 7.52 -1.15 -8.77
CA TYR A 90 8.81 -0.52 -9.06
C TYR A 90 8.73 1.01 -9.15
N SER A 91 7.53 1.57 -9.33
CA SER A 91 7.27 3.00 -9.16
C SER A 91 7.24 3.43 -7.69
N ASP A 92 7.26 2.48 -6.75
CA ASP A 92 7.42 2.73 -5.32
C ASP A 92 8.90 2.98 -5.01
N PRO A 93 9.34 4.22 -4.72
CA PRO A 93 10.76 4.57 -4.55
C PRO A 93 11.45 3.88 -3.36
N TRP A 94 10.67 3.15 -2.54
CA TRP A 94 11.11 2.58 -1.27
C TRP A 94 11.51 1.10 -1.35
N LEU A 95 11.09 0.36 -2.40
CA LEU A 95 11.48 -1.05 -2.58
C LEU A 95 12.87 -1.23 -3.20
N THR A 96 13.41 -0.22 -3.89
CA THR A 96 14.78 -0.24 -4.44
C THR A 96 15.87 0.02 -3.40
N ARG A 97 15.53 0.34 -2.14
CA ARG A 97 16.52 0.65 -1.09
C ARG A 97 16.87 -0.51 -0.16
N SER A 98 16.15 -1.63 -0.22
CA SER A 98 16.35 -2.76 0.70
C SER A 98 17.04 -3.99 0.09
N THR A 99 17.65 -3.89 -1.10
CA THR A 99 18.47 -4.97 -1.69
C THR A 99 19.92 -4.58 -1.97
N VAL A 100 20.48 -3.70 -1.14
CA VAL A 100 21.95 -3.62 -0.96
C VAL A 100 22.29 -3.69 0.52
N ARG A 101 22.20 -4.90 1.08
CA ARG A 101 23.28 -5.56 1.81
C ARG A 101 22.90 -6.99 2.18
#